data_AF-A0A0F9I5V0-F1
#
_entry.id   AF-A0A0F9I5V0-F1
#
_cell.length_a   1.000
_cell.length_b   1.000
_cell.length_c   1.000
_cell.angle_alpha   90.00
_cell.angle_beta   90.00
_cell.angle_gamma   90.00
#
_symmetry.space_group_name_H-M   'P 1'
#
loop_
_entity.id
_entity.type
_entity.pdbx_description
1 polymer ?
#
loop_
_entity_poly.entity_id
_entity_poly.type
_entity_poly.pdbx_seq_one_letter_code
_entity_poly.pdbx_strand_id
1 'polypeptide(L)'
;MDATTAQLIQSLSKSVTELSVARAEAAQTGAHLKYAELTGRIETMRTVISFFQQTAQAAAPVPATGENPPAEKADDGDQQEES
;
A
#
# COMPACT_ATOMS: atom_id res chain seq x y z
N MET A 1 12.12 -3.17 5.67
CA MET A 1 11.40 -3.94 4.64
C MET A 1 11.55 -5.41 5.01
N ASP A 2 10.45 -6.14 5.19
CA ASP A 2 10.51 -7.55 5.56
C ASP A 2 11.05 -8.43 4.40
N ALA A 3 11.50 -9.64 4.73
CA ALA A 3 12.13 -10.56 3.77
C ALA A 3 11.19 -10.98 2.64
N THR A 4 9.88 -11.10 2.91
CA THR A 4 8.86 -11.47 1.93
C THR A 4 8.68 -10.35 0.90
N THR A 5 8.58 -9.10 1.36
CA THR A 5 8.50 -7.91 0.50
C THR A 5 9.75 -7.78 -0.37
N ALA A 6 10.95 -8.06 0.18
CA ALA A 6 12.19 -8.06 -0.60
C ALA A 6 12.22 -9.13 -1.70
N GLN A 7 11.76 -10.35 -1.41
CA GLN A 7 11.62 -11.43 -2.41
C GLN A 7 10.62 -11.08 -3.51
N LEU A 8 9.49 -10.46 -3.15
CA LEU A 8 8.50 -9.95 -4.11
C LEU A 8 9.09 -8.90 -5.05
N ILE A 9 9.89 -7.97 -4.54
CA ILE A 9 10.57 -6.95 -5.36
C ILE A 9 11.60 -7.58 -6.29
N GLN A 10 12.35 -8.58 -5.83
CA GLN A 10 13.30 -9.30 -6.67
C GLN A 10 12.59 -10.07 -7.80
N SER A 11 11.48 -10.77 -7.48
CA SER A 11 10.65 -11.44 -8.47
C SER A 11 10.06 -10.45 -9.47
N LEU A 12 9.58 -9.29 -9.00
CA LEU A 12 9.06 -8.23 -9.86
C LEU A 12 10.11 -7.73 -10.84
N SER A 13 11.32 -7.46 -10.36
CA SER A 13 12.44 -7.01 -11.19
C SER A 13 12.75 -8.01 -12.31
N LYS A 14 12.80 -9.31 -11.97
CA LYS A 14 13.01 -10.38 -12.94
C LYS A 14 11.89 -10.42 -14.00
N SER A 15 10.63 -10.36 -13.57
CA SER A 15 9.50 -10.39 -14.51
C SER A 15 9.45 -9.18 -15.43
N VAL A 16 9.87 -7.99 -14.99
CA VAL A 16 9.96 -6.79 -15.85
C VAL A 16 11.01 -6.97 -16.95
N THR A 17 12.16 -7.58 -16.64
CA THR A 17 13.17 -7.93 -17.64
C THR A 17 12.62 -8.95 -18.64
N GLU A 18 11.98 -10.01 -18.15
CA GLU A 18 11.34 -11.04 -18.99
C GLU A 18 10.24 -10.46 -19.89
N LEU A 19 9.44 -9.51 -19.38
CA LEU A 19 8.38 -8.84 -20.13
C LEU A 19 8.94 -8.08 -21.34
N SER A 20 10.10 -7.44 -21.19
CA SER A 20 10.73 -6.68 -22.27
C SER A 20 11.13 -7.59 -23.43
N VAL A 21 11.65 -8.78 -23.12
CA VAL A 21 11.96 -9.81 -24.12
C VAL A 21 10.67 -10.35 -24.74
N ALA A 22 9.69 -10.73 -23.93
CA ALA A 22 8.41 -11.25 -24.41
C ALA A 22 7.65 -10.24 -25.29
N ARG A 23 7.80 -8.94 -25.03
CA ARG A 23 7.23 -7.87 -25.86
C ARG A 23 7.87 -7.84 -27.24
N ALA A 24 9.20 -7.96 -27.32
CA ALA A 24 9.91 -8.02 -28.59
C ALA A 24 9.56 -9.30 -29.37
N GLU A 25 9.54 -10.45 -28.68
CA GLU A 25 9.11 -11.73 -29.27
C GLU A 25 7.68 -11.65 -29.82
N ALA A 26 6.74 -11.07 -29.07
CA ALA A 26 5.36 -10.91 -29.50
C ALA A 26 5.23 -9.95 -30.70
N ALA A 27 6.01 -8.87 -30.74
CA ALA A 27 6.03 -7.95 -31.88
C ALA A 27 6.59 -8.60 -33.16
N GLN A 28 7.55 -9.52 -33.01
CA GLN A 28 8.18 -10.19 -34.14
C GLN A 28 7.37 -11.39 -34.66
N THR A 29 6.75 -12.14 -33.75
CA THR A 29 6.11 -13.43 -34.06
C THR A 29 4.59 -13.38 -34.06
N GLY A 30 3.98 -12.35 -33.48
CA GLY A 30 2.54 -12.28 -33.19
C GLY A 30 2.08 -13.18 -32.04
N ALA A 31 2.98 -13.90 -31.35
CA ALA A 31 2.64 -14.76 -30.23
C ALA A 31 2.56 -13.97 -28.91
N HIS A 32 1.35 -13.58 -28.51
CA HIS A 32 1.14 -12.68 -27.37
C HIS A 32 0.96 -13.36 -26.00
N LEU A 33 0.86 -14.70 -25.93
CA LEU A 33 0.51 -15.41 -24.69
C LEU A 33 1.46 -15.08 -23.53
N LYS A 34 2.77 -15.24 -23.76
CA LYS A 34 3.81 -15.00 -22.74
C LYS A 34 3.86 -13.53 -22.31
N TYR A 35 3.67 -12.61 -23.26
CA TYR A 35 3.60 -11.17 -22.97
C TYR A 35 2.40 -10.83 -22.08
N ALA A 36 1.23 -11.39 -22.37
CA ALA A 36 0.01 -11.19 -21.59
C ALA A 36 0.16 -11.77 -20.17
N GLU A 37 0.68 -12.99 -20.04
CA GLU A 37 0.94 -13.63 -18.74
C GLU A 37 1.87 -12.78 -17.86
N LEU A 38 3.01 -12.34 -18.41
CA LEU A 38 3.98 -11.53 -17.68
C LEU A 38 3.40 -10.17 -17.27
N THR A 39 2.58 -9.56 -18.11
CA THR A 39 1.88 -8.31 -17.79
C THR A 39 0.98 -8.49 -16.56
N GLY A 40 0.11 -9.50 -16.56
CA GLY A 40 -0.79 -9.76 -15.43
C GLY A 40 -0.05 -10.16 -14.14
N ARG A 41 1.03 -10.93 -14.26
CA ARG A 41 1.89 -11.28 -13.12
C ARG A 41 2.52 -10.03 -12.49
N ILE A 42 3.03 -9.10 -13.30
CA ILE A 42 3.63 -7.85 -12.83
C ILE A 42 2.61 -6.97 -12.11
N GLU A 43 1.41 -6.81 -12.68
CA GLU A 43 0.32 -6.06 -12.05
C GLU A 43 -0.06 -6.64 -10.69
N THR A 44 -0.19 -7.97 -10.61
CA THR A 44 -0.48 -8.67 -9.36
C THR A 44 0.59 -8.41 -8.31
N MET A 45 1.88 -8.54 -8.66
CA MET A 45 2.98 -8.29 -7.73
C MET A 45 3.02 -6.83 -7.26
N ARG A 46 2.75 -5.86 -8.15
CA ARG A 46 2.67 -4.45 -7.77
C ARG A 46 1.55 -4.21 -6.77
N THR A 47 0.36 -4.76 -7.00
CA THR A 47 -0.77 -4.67 -6.06
C THR A 47 -0.43 -5.24 -4.69
N VAL A 48 0.19 -6.42 -4.64
CA VAL A 48 0.59 -7.06 -3.38
C VAL A 48 1.64 -6.22 -2.63
N ILE A 49 2.64 -5.69 -3.33
CA ILE A 49 3.65 -4.81 -2.72
C ILE A 49 3.00 -3.54 -2.17
N SER A 50 2.09 -2.91 -2.92
CA SER A 50 1.35 -1.74 -2.46
C SER A 50 0.51 -2.04 -1.22
N PHE A 51 -0.15 -3.20 -1.17
CA PHE A 51 -0.90 -3.64 0.01
C PHE A 51 0.00 -3.77 1.25
N PHE A 52 1.18 -4.39 1.13
CA PHE A 52 2.12 -4.48 2.25
C PHE A 52 2.64 -3.10 2.69
N GLN A 53 2.88 -2.19 1.75
CA GLN A 53 3.31 -0.83 2.07
C GLN A 53 2.21 -0.03 2.81
N GLN A 54 0.96 -0.15 2.38
CA GLN A 54 -0.19 0.53 3.01
C GLN A 54 -0.45 0.00 4.42
N THR A 55 -0.44 -1.33 4.58
CA THR A 55 -0.65 -1.95 5.91
C THR A 55 0.47 -1.62 6.89
N ALA A 56 1.73 -1.57 6.45
CA ALA A 56 2.85 -1.12 7.27
C ALA A 56 2.73 0.35 7.71
N GLN A 57 2.21 1.23 6.85
CA GLN A 57 1.96 2.63 7.19
C GLN A 57 0.77 2.82 8.14
N ALA A 58 -0.30 2.03 7.98
CA ALA A 58 -1.45 2.06 8.87
C ALA A 58 -1.13 1.54 10.30
N ALA A 59 -0.12 0.67 10.42
CA ALA A 59 0.37 0.18 11.71
C ALA A 59 1.43 1.10 12.35
N ALA A 60 1.87 2.17 11.66
CA ALA A 60 2.77 3.13 12.26
C ALA A 60 2.02 3.90 13.36
N PRO A 61 2.57 4.01 14.58
CA PRO A 61 1.93 4.79 15.62
C PRO A 61 1.75 6.22 15.11
N VAL A 62 0.52 6.72 15.16
CA VAL A 62 0.26 8.16 15.00
C VAL A 62 1.15 8.83 16.04
N PRO A 63 2.06 9.76 15.67
CA PRO A 63 2.75 10.52 16.68
C PRO A 63 1.65 11.14 17.54
N ALA A 64 1.68 10.86 18.84
CA ALA A 64 0.87 11.59 19.80
C ALA A 64 1.32 13.05 19.70
N THR A 65 0.73 13.79 18.77
CA THR A 65 0.65 15.23 18.87
C THR A 65 -0.11 15.42 20.17
N GLY A 66 0.64 15.78 21.20
CA GLY A 66 0.08 16.15 22.49
C GLY A 66 -0.71 17.43 22.34
N GLU A 67 -1.82 17.38 21.61
CA GLU A 67 -2.93 18.27 21.85
C GLU A 67 -3.73 17.60 22.97
N ASN A 68 -3.60 18.16 24.16
CA ASN A 68 -4.61 17.98 25.20
C ASN A 68 -5.99 18.09 24.52
N PRO A 69 -6.94 17.18 24.80
CA PRO A 69 -8.32 17.47 24.42
C PRO A 69 -8.67 18.84 24.99
N PRO A 70 -9.36 19.72 24.23
CA PRO A 70 -9.86 20.95 24.83
C PRO A 70 -10.66 20.53 26.05
N ALA A 71 -10.25 20.99 27.22
CA ALA A 71 -10.96 20.74 28.46
C ALA A 71 -12.44 21.03 28.18
N GLU A 72 -13.30 20.03 28.39
CA GLU A 72 -14.72 20.28 28.56
C GLU A 72 -14.81 21.47 29.51
N LYS A 73 -15.29 22.60 29.00
CA LYS A 73 -15.80 23.63 29.89
C LYS A 73 -16.89 22.91 30.66
N ALA A 74 -16.62 22.63 31.93
CA ALA A 74 -17.66 22.41 32.90
C ALA A 74 -18.63 23.58 32.73
N ASP A 75 -19.79 23.28 32.16
CA ASP A 75 -20.96 24.13 32.22
C ASP A 75 -21.33 24.16 33.70
N ASP A 76 -20.73 25.10 34.43
CA ASP A 76 -21.07 25.41 35.81
C ASP A 76 -22.40 26.19 35.77
N GLY A 77 -23.44 25.48 35.36
CA GLY A 77 -24.82 25.91 35.33
C GLY A 77 -25.51 25.60 36.64
N ASP A 78 -24.87 25.93 37.77
CA ASP A 78 -25.49 25.87 39.09
C ASP A 78 -26.26 27.19 39.32
N GLN A 79 -27.41 27.33 38.66
CA GLN A 79 -28.40 28.33 39.07
C GLN A 79 -29.16 27.79 40.28
N GLN A 80 -28.87 28.45 41.39
CA GLN A 80 -29.39 28.24 42.73
C GLN A 80 -30.91 28.06 42.82
N GLU A 81 -31.24 27.24 43.81
CA GLU A 81 -32.54 26.82 44.30
C GLU A 81 -33.54 27.96 44.59
N GLU A 82 -34.80 27.53 44.40
CA GLU A 82 -36.07 28.02 44.91
C GLU A 82 -36.05 28.54 46.36
N SER A 83 -36.56 29.75 46.60
CA SER A 83 -37.33 30.19 47.79
C SER A 83 -37.99 31.55 47.56
#